data_AF-A0AAU9TLL0-F1
#
_entry.id   AF-A0AAU9TLL0-F1
#
_cell.length_a   1.000
_cell.length_b   1.000
_cell.length_c   1.000
_cell.angle_alpha   90.00
_cell.angle_beta   90.00
_cell.angle_gamma   90.00
#
_symmetry.space_group_name_H-M   'P 1'
#
loop_
_entity.id
_entity.type
_entity.pdbx_description
1 polymer ?
#
loop_
_entity_poly.entity_id
_entity_poly.type
_entity_poly.pdbx_seq_one_letter_code
_entity_poly.pdbx_strand_id
1 'polypeptide(L)'
;MEIQRQFIHDHVTKIKTKYVREDSSRKNYNHEFYLTRNNKKTQVCEVFFMNTLAISDTMIRTVVKKQSETGVHLKDNKGKYHKNKLLLGTDF
;
A
#
# COMPACT_ATOMS: atom_id res chain seq x y z
N MET A 1 9.40 11.67 3.56
CA MET A 1 8.41 10.73 3.00
C MET A 1 8.77 9.28 3.21
N GLU A 2 10.05 8.88 3.15
CA GLU A 2 10.41 7.47 3.22
C GLU A 2 10.18 6.80 4.59
N ILE A 3 10.55 7.50 5.66
CA ILE A 3 10.34 7.05 7.05
C ILE A 3 8.86 6.77 7.33
N GLN A 4 7.96 7.62 6.82
CA GLN A 4 6.51 7.46 7.01
C GLN A 4 5.98 6.20 6.31
N ARG A 5 6.51 5.87 5.12
CA ARG A 5 6.13 4.66 4.40
C ARG A 5 6.66 3.40 5.05
N GLN A 6 7.89 3.45 5.55
CA GLN A 6 8.45 2.37 6.36
C GLN A 6 7.61 2.15 7.62
N PHE A 7 7.21 3.23 8.31
CA PHE A 7 6.33 3.13 9.47
C PHE A 7 5.00 2.44 9.13
N ILE A 8 4.33 2.86 8.04
CA ILE A 8 3.10 2.24 7.56
C ILE A 8 3.34 0.75 7.24
N HIS A 9 4.43 0.43 6.55
CA HIS A 9 4.79 -0.94 6.22
C HIS A 9 4.88 -1.84 7.46
N ASP A 10 5.54 -1.37 8.52
CA ASP A 10 5.78 -2.17 9.73
C ASP A 10 4.54 -2.29 10.64
N HIS A 11 3.57 -1.40 10.44
CA HIS A 11 2.38 -1.25 11.28
C HIS A 11 1.07 -1.65 10.58
N VAL A 12 1.12 -2.06 9.31
CA VAL A 12 -0.04 -2.57 8.56
C VAL A 12 0.20 -4.03 8.18
N THR A 13 -0.77 -4.88 8.48
CA THR A 13 -0.69 -6.31 8.18
C THR A 13 -1.89 -6.74 7.34
N LYS A 14 -1.61 -7.47 6.26
CA LYS A 14 -2.64 -8.05 5.39
C LYS A 14 -3.17 -9.34 6.02
N ILE A 15 -4.47 -9.39 6.28
CA ILE A 15 -5.15 -10.56 6.84
C ILE A 15 -6.11 -11.18 5.84
N LYS A 16 -6.25 -12.51 5.86
CA LYS A 16 -7.24 -13.20 5.04
C LYS A 16 -8.64 -12.92 5.58
N THR A 17 -9.59 -12.59 4.71
CA THR A 17 -10.99 -12.44 5.12
C THR A 17 -11.58 -13.78 5.52
N LYS A 18 -12.23 -13.85 6.69
CA LYS A 18 -12.90 -15.07 7.19
C LYS A 18 -14.00 -15.56 6.25
N TYR A 19 -14.71 -14.63 5.62
CA TYR A 19 -15.79 -14.92 4.68
C TYR A 19 -15.43 -14.37 3.31
N VAL A 20 -15.48 -15.24 2.31
CA VAL A 20 -15.26 -14.92 0.90
C VAL A 20 -16.54 -15.29 0.16
N ARG A 21 -17.02 -14.39 -0.70
CA ARG A 21 -18.10 -14.73 -1.64
C ARG A 21 -17.46 -15.42 -2.84
N GLU A 22 -17.97 -16.59 -3.23
CA GLU A 22 -17.39 -17.43 -4.28
C GLU A 22 -17.27 -16.68 -5.62
N ASP A 23 -18.23 -15.80 -5.94
CA ASP A 23 -18.26 -15.01 -7.19
C ASP A 23 -17.71 -13.57 -7.07
N SER A 24 -16.99 -13.27 -6.00
CA SER A 24 -16.48 -11.92 -5.77
C SER A 24 -15.18 -11.65 -6.52
N SER A 25 -15.19 -10.67 -7.42
CA SER A 25 -13.97 -10.05 -7.96
C SER A 25 -13.22 -9.18 -6.94
N ARG A 26 -13.80 -8.94 -5.75
CA ARG A 26 -13.16 -8.19 -4.66
C ARG A 26 -12.07 -9.04 -4.03
N LYS A 27 -11.08 -8.35 -3.51
CA LYS A 27 -9.91 -8.98 -2.89
C LYS A 27 -10.31 -9.70 -1.59
N ASN A 28 -9.84 -10.94 -1.44
CA ASN A 28 -10.13 -11.81 -0.29
C ASN A 28 -9.23 -11.54 0.92
N TYR A 29 -8.93 -10.26 1.16
CA TYR A 29 -8.09 -9.83 2.26
C TYR A 29 -8.55 -8.49 2.82
N ASN A 30 -8.28 -8.30 4.11
CA ASN A 30 -8.45 -7.05 4.81
C ASN A 30 -7.09 -6.58 5.35
N HIS A 31 -7.04 -5.38 5.92
CA HIS A 31 -5.86 -4.86 6.59
C HIS A 31 -6.15 -4.66 8.07
N GLU A 32 -5.18 -5.03 8.90
CA GLU A 32 -5.15 -4.65 10.31
C GLU A 32 -4.12 -3.56 10.50
N PHE A 33 -4.50 -2.55 11.28
CA PHE A 33 -3.69 -1.37 11.57
C PHE A 33 -3.28 -1.41 13.02
N TYR A 34 -2.02 -1.05 13.28
CA TYR A 34 -1.46 -1.09 14.61
C TYR A 34 -0.71 0.19 14.93
N LEU A 35 -0.76 0.61 16.19
CA LEU A 35 0.11 1.68 16.70
C LEU A 35 0.84 1.17 17.93
N THR A 36 2.09 1.59 18.08
CA THR A 36 2.92 1.20 19.22
C THR A 36 2.91 2.33 20.24
N ARG A 37 2.43 2.05 21.46
CA ARG A 37 2.49 2.96 22.61
C ARG A 37 3.06 2.22 23.81
N ASN A 38 4.03 2.79 24.50
CA ASN A 38 4.71 2.17 25.64
C ASN A 38 5.23 0.76 25.32
N ASN A 39 5.87 0.58 24.16
CA ASN A 39 6.35 -0.71 23.64
C ASN A 39 5.26 -1.78 23.43
N LYS A 40 3.98 -1.39 23.47
CA LYS A 40 2.85 -2.30 23.22
C LYS A 40 2.19 -1.96 21.88
N LYS A 41 2.16 -2.96 20.99
CA LYS A 41 1.43 -2.89 19.71
C LYS A 41 -0.06 -3.03 19.99
N THR A 42 -0.83 -2.00 19.64
CA THR A 42 -2.28 -1.93 19.85
C THR A 42 -2.98 -1.86 18.51
N GLN A 43 -3.95 -2.74 18.28
CA GLN A 43 -4.76 -2.71 17.07
C GLN A 43 -5.69 -1.50 17.09
N VAL A 44 -5.80 -0.81 15.96
CA VAL A 44 -6.66 0.36 15.78
C VAL A 44 -7.46 0.22 14.48
N CYS A 45 -8.52 1.01 14.34
CA CYS A 45 -9.25 1.10 13.08
C CYS A 45 -8.49 1.95 12.05
N GLU A 46 -8.83 1.78 10.78
CA GLU A 46 -8.23 2.50 9.64
C GLU A 46 -8.33 4.02 9.80
N VAL A 47 -9.52 4.53 10.16
CA VAL A 47 -9.76 5.98 10.32
C VAL A 47 -8.86 6.58 11.40
N PHE A 48 -8.75 5.90 12.54
CA PHE A 48 -7.88 6.37 13.62
C PHE A 48 -6.42 6.40 13.19
N PHE A 49 -5.96 5.34 12.50
CA PHE A 49 -4.60 5.26 11.99
C PHE A 49 -4.28 6.39 11.00
N MET A 50 -5.17 6.64 10.04
CA MET A 50 -5.03 7.70 9.04
C MET A 50 -4.99 9.09 9.68
N ASN A 51 -5.94 9.38 10.57
CA ASN A 51 -6.04 10.69 11.23
C ASN A 51 -4.83 10.94 12.15
N THR A 52 -4.38 9.91 12.88
CA THR A 52 -3.22 10.02 13.78
C THR A 52 -1.93 10.31 13.02
N LEU A 53 -1.74 9.71 11.83
CA LEU A 53 -0.54 9.88 11.02
C LEU A 53 -0.67 10.97 9.96
N ALA A 54 -1.84 11.63 9.86
CA ALA A 54 -2.20 12.57 8.80
C ALA A 54 -1.91 12.02 7.38
N ILE A 55 -2.35 10.79 7.12
CA ILE A 55 -2.17 10.11 5.83
C ILE A 55 -3.48 9.77 5.15
N SER A 56 -3.43 9.59 3.83
CA SER A 56 -4.56 9.14 3.03
C SER A 56 -4.52 7.63 2.79
N ASP A 57 -5.69 7.06 2.54
CA ASP A 57 -5.87 5.66 2.11
C ASP A 57 -5.01 5.32 0.87
N THR A 58 -4.87 6.25 -0.08
CA THR A 58 -4.00 6.09 -1.25
C THR A 58 -2.55 5.78 -0.88
N MET A 59 -2.02 6.41 0.17
CA MET A 59 -0.66 6.13 0.65
C MET A 59 -0.56 4.71 1.20
N ILE A 60 -1.53 4.30 2.01
CA ILE A 60 -1.60 2.94 2.58
C ILE A 60 -1.65 1.90 1.46
N ARG A 61 -2.57 2.05 0.49
CA ARG A 61 -2.69 1.14 -0.66
C ARG A 61 -1.39 1.02 -1.45
N THR A 62 -0.69 2.13 -1.64
CA THR A 62 0.59 2.15 -2.37
C THR A 62 1.66 1.35 -1.62
N VAL A 63 1.76 1.53 -0.30
CA VAL A 63 2.72 0.81 0.54
C VAL A 63 2.39 -0.68 0.58
N VAL A 64 1.13 -1.05 0.80
CA VAL A 64 0.71 -2.45 0.85
C VAL A 64 0.83 -3.15 -0.50
N LYS A 65 0.61 -2.46 -1.62
CA LYS A 65 0.84 -3.04 -2.95
C LYS A 65 2.32 -3.42 -3.15
N LYS A 66 3.25 -2.59 -2.65
CA LYS A 66 4.69 -2.86 -2.73
C LYS A 66 5.15 -3.99 -1.79
N GLN A 67 4.44 -4.24 -0.69
CA GLN A 67 4.74 -5.36 0.23
C GLN A 67 4.73 -6.74 -0.46
N SER A 68 3.87 -6.94 -1.46
CA SER A 68 3.72 -8.26 -2.11
C SER A 68 4.80 -8.61 -3.14
N GLU A 69 5.65 -7.66 -3.55
CA GLU A 69 6.53 -7.86 -4.72
C GLU A 69 7.97 -8.19 -4.35
N THR A 70 8.46 -7.80 -3.18
CA THR A 70 9.77 -8.21 -2.62
C THR A 70 9.87 -7.58 -1.23
N GLY A 71 10.35 -8.31 -0.22
CA GLY A 71 10.51 -7.80 1.16
C GLY A 71 11.57 -6.69 1.32
N VAL A 72 11.85 -5.95 0.23
CA VAL A 72 12.83 -4.87 0.17
C VAL A 72 12.12 -3.64 -0.36
N HIS A 73 12.33 -2.56 0.38
CA HIS A 73 11.89 -1.22 0.10
C HIS A 73 12.19 -0.79 -1.35
N LEU A 74 11.18 -0.86 -2.23
CA LEU A 74 11.29 -0.39 -3.61
C LEU A 74 11.48 1.12 -3.62
N LYS A 75 12.73 1.56 -3.82
CA LYS A 75 13.12 2.95 -4.11
C LYS A 75 12.06 3.60 -5.02
N ASP A 76 11.55 4.75 -4.60
CA ASP A 76 10.51 5.47 -5.34
C ASP A 76 11.01 5.88 -6.73
N ASN A 77 10.62 5.15 -7.78
CA ASN A 77 10.87 5.49 -9.18
C ASN A 77 9.91 6.57 -9.71
N LYS A 78 9.46 7.50 -8.86
CA LYS A 78 8.62 8.63 -9.31
C LYS A 78 9.48 9.58 -10.13
N GLY A 79 9.27 9.60 -11.45
CA GLY A 79 9.98 10.52 -12.37
C GLY A 79 10.37 9.92 -13.73
N LYS A 80 10.25 8.59 -13.93
CA LYS A 80 10.50 7.98 -15.25
C LYS A 80 9.25 8.06 -16.12
N TYR A 81 8.98 9.23 -16.67
CA TYR A 81 8.04 9.37 -17.76
C TYR A 81 8.62 8.67 -18.99
N HIS A 82 8.09 7.51 -19.37
CA HIS A 82 8.37 6.92 -20.67
C HIS A 82 7.64 7.78 -21.72
N LYS A 83 8.39 8.61 -22.44
CA LYS A 83 7.86 9.28 -23.64
C LYS A 83 7.38 8.16 -24.56
N ASN A 84 6.08 8.05 -24.78
CA ASN A 84 5.54 7.28 -25.89
C ASN A 84 6.24 7.79 -27.16
N LYS A 85 7.06 6.96 -27.79
CA LYS A 85 7.59 7.24 -29.13
C LYS A 85 6.36 7.27 -30.03
N LEU A 86 5.89 8.47 -30.37
CA LEU A 86 5.00 8.68 -31.50
C LEU A 86 5.69 8.03 -32.71
N LEU A 87 5.22 6.87 -33.15
CA LEU A 87 5.52 6.38 -34.48
C LEU A 87 4.63 7.19 -35.43
N LEU A 88 5.11 8.37 -35.79
CA LEU A 88 4.69 9.06 -37.00
C LEU A 88 5.49 8.46 -38.16
N GLY A 89 4.78 7.85 -39.09
CA GLY A 89 5.15 7.86 -40.50
C GLY A 89 5.89 6.65 -41.06
N THR A 90 5.42 6.31 -42.26
CA THR A 90 6.03 5.58 -43.38
C THR A 90 6.20 4.07 -43.19
N ASP A 91 5.42 3.31 -43.97
CA ASP A 91 5.93 2.23 -44.81
C ASP A 91 4.99 2.05 -46.02
N PHE A 92 5.61 1.66 -47.14
CA PHE A 92 5.14 1.64 -48.53
C PHE A 92 3.90 0.79 -48.82
#